data_AF-A0A087TBB8-F1
#
_entry.id   AF-A0A087TBB8-F1
#
_cell.length_a   1.000
_cell.length_b   1.000
_cell.length_c   1.000
_cell.angle_alpha   90.00
_cell.angle_beta   90.00
_cell.angle_gamma   90.00
#
_symmetry.space_group_name_H-M   'P 1'
#
loop_
_entity.id
_entity.type
_entity.pdbx_description
1 polymer ?
#
loop_
_entity_poly.entity_id
_entity_poly.type
_entity_poly.pdbx_seq_one_letter_code
_entity_poly.pdbx_strand_id
1 'polypeptide(L)'
;MSLNFSAEQYQDSYLPKRLSQWEIPKKFSQTPRSREGYTFSVCDKSGRYLPNVEKPVFKEWSSFVGTWGKDFSKPGAVKGVEVKPGMWICK
;
A
#
# COMPACT_ATOMS: atom_id res chain seq x y z
N MET A 1 2.39 -0.21 -8.04
CA MET A 1 1.15 0.59 -7.85
C MET A 1 0.85 1.32 -9.14
N SER A 2 -0.39 1.30 -9.62
CA SER A 2 -0.84 2.05 -10.80
C SER A 2 -1.56 3.34 -10.38
N LEU A 3 -1.57 4.33 -11.27
CA LEU A 3 -2.34 5.57 -11.14
C LEU A 3 -3.43 5.60 -12.21
N ASN A 4 -4.60 6.10 -11.86
CA ASN A 4 -5.69 6.36 -12.80
C ASN A 4 -5.81 7.88 -12.99
N PHE A 5 -5.90 8.33 -14.24
CA PHE A 5 -6.13 9.73 -14.59
C PHE A 5 -7.53 9.91 -15.18
N SER A 6 -7.99 11.16 -15.20
CA SER A 6 -9.26 11.60 -15.78
C SER A 6 -9.29 11.29 -17.26
N ALA A 7 -10.35 10.62 -17.70
CA ALA A 7 -10.70 10.45 -19.12
C ALA A 7 -11.69 11.54 -19.58
N GLU A 8 -11.81 12.63 -18.82
CA GLU A 8 -12.72 13.75 -19.05
C GLU A 8 -14.14 13.28 -19.35
N GLN A 9 -14.59 13.39 -20.61
CA GLN A 9 -15.94 13.06 -21.07
C GLN A 9 -16.34 11.60 -20.79
N TYR A 10 -15.38 10.67 -20.74
CA TYR A 10 -15.66 9.25 -20.53
C TYR A 10 -15.55 8.81 -19.06
N GLN A 11 -15.12 9.70 -18.15
CA GLN A 11 -14.88 9.40 -16.75
C GLN A 11 -16.12 8.82 -16.05
N ASP A 12 -17.30 9.30 -16.44
CA ASP A 12 -18.57 9.00 -15.79
C ASP A 12 -18.90 7.49 -15.79
N SER A 13 -18.61 6.79 -16.89
CA SER A 13 -18.82 5.33 -16.99
C SER A 13 -17.85 4.51 -16.13
N TYR A 14 -16.69 5.07 -15.74
CA TYR A 14 -15.68 4.40 -14.94
C TYR A 14 -15.76 4.76 -13.44
N LEU A 15 -16.83 5.44 -13.01
CA LEU A 15 -17.04 5.70 -11.59
C LEU A 15 -17.23 4.36 -10.83
N PRO A 16 -16.60 4.18 -9.67
CA PRO A 16 -16.71 2.96 -8.86
C PRO A 16 -18.15 2.51 -8.63
N LYS A 17 -19.05 3.47 -8.40
CA LYS A 17 -20.48 3.24 -8.20
C LYS A 17 -21.17 2.62 -9.44
N ARG A 18 -20.75 3.00 -10.65
CA ARG A 18 -21.26 2.44 -11.91
C ARG A 18 -20.65 1.10 -12.26
N LEU A 19 -19.41 0.86 -11.82
CA LEU A 19 -18.74 -0.43 -11.91
C LEU A 19 -19.21 -1.43 -10.82
N SER A 20 -20.26 -1.09 -10.07
CA SER A 20 -20.77 -1.90 -8.97
C SER A 20 -19.71 -2.24 -7.91
N GLN A 21 -18.72 -1.36 -7.72
CA GLN A 21 -17.80 -1.43 -6.58
C GLN A 21 -18.51 -0.85 -5.35
N TRP A 22 -18.77 -1.71 -4.36
CA TRP A 22 -19.46 -1.35 -3.11
C TRP A 22 -18.52 -1.03 -1.94
N GLU A 23 -17.21 -1.18 -2.15
CA GLU A 23 -16.18 -0.79 -1.18
C GLU A 23 -15.86 0.70 -1.26
N ILE A 24 -15.08 1.20 -0.30
CA ILE A 24 -14.57 2.58 -0.32
C ILE A 24 -13.51 2.69 -1.42
N PRO A 25 -13.77 3.43 -2.52
CA PRO A 25 -12.83 3.49 -3.62
C PRO A 25 -11.58 4.29 -3.23
N LYS A 26 -10.43 3.90 -3.79
CA LYS A 26 -9.20 4.65 -3.66
C LYS A 26 -9.35 6.00 -4.38
N LYS A 27 -8.92 7.08 -3.71
CA LYS A 27 -8.85 8.40 -4.33
C LYS A 27 -7.62 8.45 -5.25
N PHE A 28 -7.79 8.91 -6.47
CA PHE A 28 -6.72 9.12 -7.44
C PHE A 28 -6.65 10.58 -7.85
N SER A 29 -5.47 11.01 -8.34
CA SER A 29 -5.32 12.34 -8.93
C SER A 29 -6.14 12.41 -10.22
N GLN A 30 -7.00 13.42 -10.37
CA GLN A 30 -7.80 13.55 -11.57
C GLN A 30 -6.94 13.91 -12.78
N THR A 31 -6.01 14.85 -12.67
CA THR A 31 -5.22 15.28 -13.82
C THR A 31 -3.73 14.96 -13.64
N PRO A 32 -3.03 14.54 -14.70
CA PRO A 32 -1.58 14.50 -14.70
C PRO A 32 -1.05 15.94 -14.64
N ARG A 33 0.05 16.15 -13.93
CA ARG A 33 0.72 17.46 -13.92
C ARG A 33 1.44 17.66 -15.24
N SER A 34 1.35 18.86 -15.81
CA SER A 34 2.20 19.25 -16.94
C SER A 34 3.66 19.12 -16.52
N ARG A 35 4.49 18.53 -17.38
CA ARG A 35 5.92 18.33 -17.18
C ARG A 35 6.66 18.92 -18.36
N GLU A 36 7.63 19.78 -18.06
CA GLU A 36 8.56 20.34 -19.04
C GLU A 36 9.93 19.68 -18.87
N GLY A 37 10.70 19.57 -19.97
CA GLY A 37 12.04 18.99 -19.97
C GLY A 37 12.10 17.55 -20.49
N TYR A 38 13.06 16.77 -19.98
CA TYR A 38 13.40 15.44 -20.48
C TYR A 38 13.55 14.41 -19.34
N THR A 39 13.47 13.13 -19.70
CA THR A 39 13.56 12.00 -18.77
C THR A 39 14.99 11.50 -18.62
N PHE A 40 15.40 11.18 -17.40
CA PHE A 40 16.67 10.50 -17.11
C PHE A 40 16.42 9.06 -16.67
N SER A 41 17.34 8.15 -17.00
CA SER A 41 17.30 6.78 -16.49
C SER A 41 17.65 6.76 -15.00
N VAL A 42 16.71 6.27 -14.20
CA VAL A 42 16.88 6.13 -12.74
C VAL A 42 17.42 4.74 -12.35
N CYS A 43 17.39 3.78 -13.28
CA CYS A 43 17.80 2.40 -13.05
C CYS A 43 18.76 1.87 -14.12
N ASP A 44 19.55 0.86 -13.75
CA ASP A 44 20.41 0.07 -14.62
C ASP A 44 19.60 -0.85 -15.55
N LYS A 45 20.27 -1.46 -16.53
CA LYS A 45 19.70 -2.47 -17.46
C LYS A 45 19.06 -3.68 -16.77
N SER A 46 19.46 -3.95 -15.51
CA SER A 46 18.90 -5.01 -14.68
C SER A 46 17.68 -4.59 -13.85
N GLY A 47 17.27 -3.32 -13.94
CA GLY A 47 16.18 -2.75 -13.14
C GLY A 47 16.58 -2.28 -11.74
N ARG A 48 17.88 -2.32 -11.39
CA ARG A 48 18.39 -1.81 -10.10
C ARG A 48 18.49 -0.28 -10.10
N TYR A 49 18.05 0.37 -9.03
CA TYR A 49 18.22 1.81 -8.85
C TYR A 49 19.70 2.20 -8.83
N LEU A 50 20.03 3.31 -9.50
CA LEU A 50 21.37 3.90 -9.46
C LEU A 50 21.72 4.35 -8.02
N PRO A 51 23.00 4.25 -7.60
CA PRO A 51 23.41 4.53 -6.23
C PRO A 51 23.17 5.99 -5.81
N ASN A 52 23.17 6.92 -6.77
CA ASN A 52 23.02 8.35 -6.52
C ASN A 52 21.56 8.82 -6.56
N VAL A 53 20.60 7.92 -6.82
CA VAL A 53 19.18 8.27 -6.83
C VAL A 53 18.55 7.94 -5.48
N GLU A 54 17.89 8.92 -4.88
CA GLU A 54 17.08 8.70 -3.69
C GLU A 54 15.98 7.69 -4.01
N LYS A 55 16.04 6.55 -3.32
CA LYS A 55 15.02 5.51 -3.45
C LYS A 55 13.76 6.01 -2.75
N PRO A 56 12.58 5.97 -3.40
CA PRO A 56 11.34 6.12 -2.66
C PRO A 56 11.30 5.05 -1.59
N VAL A 57 10.83 5.38 -0.38
CA VAL A 57 10.57 4.38 0.65
C VAL A 57 9.38 3.54 0.18
N PHE A 58 9.62 2.64 -0.76
CA PHE A 58 8.65 1.62 -1.12
C PHE A 58 8.57 0.69 0.08
N LYS A 59 7.42 0.73 0.77
CA LYS A 59 6.91 -0.44 1.49
C LYS A 59 6.59 -1.51 0.43
N GLU A 60 7.63 -2.13 -0.13
CA GLU A 60 7.51 -3.19 -1.13
C GLU A 60 6.68 -4.36 -0.57
N TRP A 61 6.75 -4.52 0.74
CA TRP A 61 5.75 -5.23 1.53
C TRP A 61 4.99 -4.20 2.36
N SER A 62 3.67 -4.38 2.48
CA SER A 62 2.93 -3.74 3.57
C SER A 62 3.76 -3.91 4.84
N SER A 63 3.86 -2.89 5.70
CA SER A 63 4.55 -3.09 6.97
C SER A 63 3.91 -4.31 7.61
N PHE A 64 4.67 -5.38 7.76
CA PHE A 64 4.25 -6.53 8.53
C PHE A 64 4.11 -6.02 9.96
N VAL A 65 2.92 -5.52 10.27
CA VAL A 65 2.46 -5.40 11.65
C VAL A 65 2.13 -6.85 11.97
N GLY A 66 2.83 -7.46 12.93
CA GLY A 66 2.63 -8.87 13.26
C GLY A 66 1.17 -9.20 13.58
N THR A 67 0.91 -10.43 14.04
CA THR A 67 -0.44 -10.94 14.30
C THR A 67 -1.32 -10.02 15.15
N TRP A 68 -0.70 -9.19 16.00
CA TRP A 68 -1.35 -8.13 16.75
C TRP A 68 -1.11 -6.79 16.03
N GLY A 69 -2.16 -6.29 15.37
CA GLY A 69 -2.16 -5.01 14.66
C GLY A 69 -2.03 -3.80 15.60
N LYS A 70 -2.02 -2.58 15.04
CA LYS A 70 -2.10 -1.34 15.84
C LYS A 70 -3.37 -1.27 16.70
N ASP A 71 -4.45 -1.87 16.22
CA ASP A 71 -5.78 -1.78 16.82
C ASP A 71 -6.04 -2.82 17.92
N PHE A 72 -5.18 -3.84 18.03
CA PHE A 72 -5.33 -4.93 18.98
C PHE A 72 -4.06 -5.07 19.83
N SER A 73 -4.16 -4.72 21.11
CA SER A 73 -3.08 -5.00 22.06
C SER A 73 -2.88 -6.50 22.19
N LYS A 74 -1.62 -6.95 22.19
CA LYS A 74 -1.27 -8.35 22.45
C LYS A 74 -1.91 -8.79 23.78
N PRO A 75 -2.57 -9.95 23.87
CA PRO A 75 -3.09 -10.45 25.13
C PRO A 75 -1.93 -10.59 26.11
N GLY A 76 -2.10 -10.02 27.30
CA GLY A 76 -1.13 -10.13 28.38
C GLY A 76 -0.97 -11.60 28.78
N ALA A 77 0.25 -12.00 29.13
CA ALA A 77 0.49 -13.32 29.68
C ALA A 77 -0.35 -13.50 30.96
N VAL A 78 -1.09 -14.61 31.06
CA VAL A 78 -1.84 -14.93 32.27
C VAL A 78 -0.84 -15.18 33.40
N LYS A 79 -0.94 -14.43 34.50
CA LYS A 79 -0.05 -14.56 35.67
C LYS A 79 -0.09 -16.00 36.18
N GLY A 80 1.04 -16.70 36.18
CA GLY A 80 1.18 -18.04 36.73
C GLY A 80 0.96 -19.21 35.77
N VAL A 81 0.79 -18.97 34.46
CA VAL A 81 0.69 -20.04 33.46
C VAL A 81 1.88 -19.97 32.50
N GLU A 82 2.74 -20.99 32.55
CA GLU A 82 3.82 -21.15 31.57
C GLU A 82 3.22 -21.64 30.25
N VAL A 83 3.01 -20.71 29.31
CA VAL A 83 2.43 -21.03 28.00
C VAL A 83 3.55 -21.52 27.09
N LYS A 84 3.53 -22.81 26.73
CA LYS A 84 4.44 -23.38 25.73
C LYS A 84 4.26 -22.66 24.38
N PRO A 85 5.35 -22.43 23.63
CA PRO A 85 5.26 -21.75 22.33
C PRO A 85 4.29 -22.50 21.41
N GLY A 86 3.27 -21.79 20.90
CA GLY A 86 2.27 -22.32 19.97
C GLY A 86 0.90 -22.69 20.58
N MET A 87 0.71 -22.58 21.91
CA MET A 87 -0.58 -22.81 22.56
C MET A 87 -1.19 -21.50 23.03
N TRP A 88 -2.50 -21.31 22.83
CA TRP A 88 -3.22 -20.12 23.28
C TRP A 88 -4.42 -20.54 24.11
N ILE A 89 -4.59 -19.93 25.28
CA ILE A 89 -5.77 -20.11 26.13
C ILE A 89 -6.72 -18.96 25.82
N CYS A 90 -7.86 -19.27 25.22
CA CYS A 90 -8.98 -18.35 25.12
C CYS A 90 -9.85 -18.48 26.37
N LYS A 91 -10.31 -17.35 26.91
CA LYS A 91 -11.29 -17.29 27.99
C LYS A 91 -12.70 -17.44 27.43
#